data_AF-A0A9W6Y952-F1
#
_entry.id   AF-A0A9W6Y952-F1
#
_cell.length_a   1.000
_cell.length_b   1.000
_cell.length_c   1.000
_cell.angle_alpha   90.00
_cell.angle_beta   90.00
_cell.angle_gamma   90.00
#
_symmetry.space_group_name_H-M   'P 1'
#
loop_
_entity.id
_entity.type
_entity.pdbx_description
1 polymer ?
#
loop_
_entity_poly.entity_id
_entity_poly.type
_entity_poly.pdbx_seq_one_letter_code
_entity_poly.pdbx_strand_id
1 'polypeptide(L)'
;MYADSLPCQWTDFTHCRCRSRHSTRVPPGTRSVHSSIGAIISYDRDVEFHWGVQLRSATDAHELKVGGFADDTASYLQDASYMSALLHITTRFGQASGLIINESKTIIISLNDRADITLPPLPVGFHYQPASEIARYLGIRVGNSMTTETNWQLAERRVRTRLLLACCRTLTADQRALVASSVIIPALLYVGRHAWPTSSIVKRLSSCIHNFVWHGCFEESSTGRKAWVLPDIAGLQRSEGGLALPDLSTELLAMAAVTVEEWARKSTRVRRLVGDILCAIDHSNADGMTYITPGYSPRSISGFGRRRTLFSVDVTMIVHFGAQPLQPGHHTVVREFIRRAQHVIPESLAWIDNSITIDCRELVGSPSNACRQFLRQQYGQFRREWLEYIDMAFLEQLPGTEDPEYTEWWTYVKLHKVRLGHILQWEVKEAGVVTFKDVTKGAIYLPRSLITVVIGNFPDLLYRKSEDSELGFTATPSNHPLTACIRDREYDGATVIAIKTSTTEPENITAVSSELVARKL
;
A
#
# COMPACT_ATOMS: atom_id res chain seq x y z
N MET A 1 -14.65 -16.62 15.75
CA MET A 1 -14.95 -15.36 16.45
C MET A 1 -13.73 -14.48 16.24
N TYR A 2 -13.75 -13.70 15.17
CA TYR A 2 -12.59 -12.92 14.71
C TYR A 2 -12.33 -11.79 15.71
N ALA A 3 -11.13 -11.76 16.28
CA ALA A 3 -10.66 -10.63 17.05
C ALA A 3 -10.32 -9.52 16.07
N ASP A 4 -11.15 -8.50 16.02
CA ASP A 4 -10.87 -7.23 15.36
C ASP A 4 -9.63 -6.59 16.00
N SER A 5 -8.46 -6.93 15.48
CA SER A 5 -7.24 -6.16 15.72
C SER A 5 -7.30 -4.92 14.84
N LEU A 6 -7.96 -3.88 15.35
CA LEU A 6 -7.89 -2.53 14.80
C LEU A 6 -6.42 -2.15 14.53
N PRO A 7 -6.05 -1.73 13.31
CA PRO A 7 -4.72 -1.17 13.07
C PRO A 7 -4.60 0.15 13.84
N CYS A 8 -3.43 0.40 14.46
CA CYS A 8 -3.13 1.66 15.15
C CYS A 8 -3.62 2.86 14.32
N GLN A 9 -4.72 3.46 14.76
CA GLN A 9 -5.33 4.62 14.17
C GLN A 9 -4.51 5.83 14.60
N TRP A 10 -3.70 6.36 13.67
CA TRP A 10 -3.23 7.73 13.75
C TRP A 10 -4.37 8.59 13.19
N THR A 11 -5.38 8.86 14.01
CA THR A 11 -6.51 9.73 13.63
C THR A 11 -6.24 11.14 14.12
N ASP A 12 -6.29 12.08 13.17
CA ASP A 12 -6.46 13.51 13.44
C ASP A 12 -7.69 13.73 14.34
N PHE A 13 -7.45 14.24 15.55
CA PHE A 13 -8.51 14.69 16.46
C PHE A 13 -8.94 16.12 16.07
N THR A 14 -9.75 16.25 15.03
CA THR A 14 -10.37 17.54 14.65
C THR A 14 -11.85 17.36 14.27
N HIS A 15 -12.66 16.87 15.21
CA HIS A 15 -14.03 17.37 15.49
C HIS A 15 -14.84 16.37 16.33
N CYS A 16 -15.17 16.76 17.56
CA CYS A 16 -16.29 16.17 18.29
C CYS A 16 -17.14 17.30 18.89
N ARG A 17 -18.38 17.48 18.39
CA ARG A 17 -19.38 18.41 18.95
C ARG A 17 -20.20 17.67 20.00
N CYS A 18 -19.92 17.91 21.29
CA CYS A 18 -20.83 17.51 22.36
C CYS A 18 -21.82 18.66 22.65
N ARG A 19 -23.11 18.42 22.39
CA ARG A 19 -24.22 19.26 22.87
C ARG A 19 -24.37 19.08 24.38
N SER A 20 -24.38 20.19 25.12
CA SER A 20 -24.71 20.20 26.54
C SER A 20 -26.21 19.98 26.77
N ARG A 21 -26.56 19.07 27.68
CA ARG A 21 -27.84 19.09 28.41
C ARG A 21 -27.56 18.86 29.90
N HIS A 22 -28.42 19.48 30.69
CA HIS A 22 -28.23 19.88 32.08
C HIS A 22 -28.08 18.73 33.10
N SER A 23 -27.21 19.00 34.09
CA SER A 23 -27.37 18.89 35.55
C SER A 23 -28.17 17.72 36.15
N THR A 24 -27.50 16.92 37.00
CA THR A 24 -27.96 16.60 38.36
C THR A 24 -26.76 16.13 39.22
N ARG A 25 -26.72 16.62 40.48
CA ARG A 25 -25.66 16.40 41.48
C ARG A 25 -25.66 14.96 42.03
N VAL A 26 -24.47 14.38 42.24
CA VAL A 26 -24.23 13.19 43.10
C VAL A 26 -22.94 13.43 43.92
N PRO A 27 -22.83 13.01 45.21
CA PRO A 27 -21.74 13.39 46.14
C PRO A 27 -20.43 12.58 45.94
N PRO A 28 -19.30 12.98 46.56
CA PRO A 28 -17.99 12.41 46.27
C PRO A 28 -17.79 11.08 47.01
N GLY A 29 -17.68 10.00 46.23
CA GLY A 29 -17.08 8.74 46.64
C GLY A 29 -16.05 8.36 45.59
N THR A 30 -14.84 8.01 46.04
CA THR A 30 -13.70 7.59 45.21
C THR A 30 -14.11 6.54 44.18
N ARG A 31 -14.28 6.97 42.93
CA ARG A 31 -14.32 6.11 41.75
C ARG A 31 -13.12 6.44 40.88
N SER A 32 -12.20 5.49 40.78
CA SER A 32 -11.27 5.41 39.65
C SER A 32 -12.12 5.24 38.40
N VAL A 33 -12.19 6.28 37.57
CA VAL A 33 -12.91 6.26 36.30
C VAL A 33 -11.87 6.28 35.19
N HIS A 34 -11.77 5.16 34.47
CA HIS A 34 -11.15 5.08 33.16
C HIS A 34 -11.98 5.88 32.16
N SER A 35 -11.42 6.93 31.54
CA SER A 35 -11.84 7.38 30.19
C SER A 35 -11.03 8.55 29.62
N SER A 36 -10.76 8.45 28.31
CA SER A 36 -10.75 9.50 27.28
C SER A 36 -9.73 10.64 27.36
N ILE A 37 -8.64 10.50 26.61
CA ILE A 37 -7.78 11.62 26.22
C ILE A 37 -8.46 12.37 25.06
N GLY A 38 -9.09 13.49 25.38
CA GLY A 38 -9.46 14.54 24.41
C GLY A 38 -8.70 15.81 24.78
N ALA A 39 -7.54 16.04 24.17
CA ALA A 39 -6.82 17.29 24.36
C ALA A 39 -7.43 18.37 23.45
N ILE A 40 -8.33 19.19 24.01
CA ILE A 40 -8.64 20.51 23.45
C ILE A 40 -7.47 21.42 23.85
N ILE A 41 -6.50 21.57 22.97
CA ILE A 41 -5.50 22.64 23.09
C ILE A 41 -6.14 23.89 22.47
N SER A 42 -6.61 24.79 23.33
CA SER A 42 -7.03 26.14 22.92
C SER A 42 -5.80 26.89 22.43
N TYR A 43 -5.82 27.27 21.15
CA TYR A 43 -4.83 28.12 20.49
C TYR A 43 -4.67 29.45 21.23
N ASP A 44 -3.43 29.81 21.54
CA ASP A 44 -2.99 31.20 21.49
C ASP A 44 -2.11 31.35 20.25
N ARG A 45 -2.36 32.38 19.45
CA ARG A 45 -1.78 32.54 18.11
C ARG A 45 -0.34 33.07 18.16
N ASP A 46 0.40 32.77 17.10
CA ASP A 46 1.53 33.55 16.57
C ASP A 46 2.96 33.26 17.06
N VAL A 47 3.34 31.98 17.18
CA VAL A 47 4.69 31.50 16.77
C VAL A 47 4.56 30.04 16.31
N GLU A 48 4.90 29.71 15.06
CA GLU A 48 5.06 28.31 14.62
C GLU A 48 6.24 27.68 15.35
N PHE A 49 6.01 27.19 16.58
CA PHE A 49 7.01 26.44 17.33
C PHE A 49 7.12 25.02 16.73
N HIS A 50 8.12 24.85 15.89
CA HIS A 50 8.58 23.54 15.45
C HIS A 50 9.48 22.94 16.53
N TRP A 51 9.01 21.87 17.17
CA TRP A 51 9.75 21.14 18.20
C TRP A 51 9.72 19.63 17.98
N GLY A 52 8.93 19.15 17.02
CA GLY A 52 8.82 17.76 16.62
C GLY A 52 9.83 17.35 15.55
N VAL A 53 9.98 16.04 15.35
CA VAL A 53 10.88 15.49 14.32
C VAL A 53 10.26 15.68 12.94
N GLN A 54 11.04 16.21 12.00
CA GLN A 54 10.61 16.41 10.62
C GLN A 54 10.78 15.12 9.82
N LEU A 55 9.66 14.49 9.46
CA LEU A 55 9.62 13.42 8.47
C LEU A 55 9.61 14.06 7.08
N ARG A 56 10.49 13.61 6.18
CA ARG A 56 10.62 14.16 4.82
C ARG A 56 10.79 13.04 3.80
N SER A 57 10.00 13.08 2.73
CA SER A 57 10.24 12.34 1.49
C SER A 57 10.63 13.33 0.38
N ALA A 58 10.84 12.84 -0.84
CA ALA A 58 11.11 13.68 -2.00
C ALA A 58 9.94 14.64 -2.34
N THR A 59 8.72 14.30 -1.93
CA THR A 59 7.49 15.00 -2.36
C THR A 59 6.72 15.66 -1.22
N ASP A 60 6.98 15.27 0.03
CA ASP A 60 6.21 15.76 1.18
C ASP A 60 7.04 15.85 2.47
N ALA A 61 6.55 16.63 3.43
CA ALA A 61 7.12 16.76 4.76
C ALA A 61 6.02 16.88 5.83
N HIS A 62 6.28 16.31 7.00
CA HIS A 62 5.39 16.37 8.15
C HIS A 62 6.17 16.40 9.46
N GLU A 63 5.73 17.26 10.38
CA GLU A 63 6.29 17.34 11.71
C GLU A 63 5.60 16.35 12.65
N LEU A 64 6.31 15.29 13.05
CA LEU A 64 5.84 14.35 14.05
C LEU A 64 6.17 14.87 15.45
N LYS A 65 5.12 15.18 16.24
CA LYS A 65 5.26 15.69 17.62
C LYS A 65 4.95 14.65 18.68
N VAL A 66 3.85 13.93 18.52
CA VAL A 66 3.34 12.98 19.52
C VAL A 66 2.70 11.79 18.81
N GLY A 67 2.88 10.59 19.37
CA GLY A 67 2.14 9.38 19.04
C GLY A 67 1.66 8.68 20.30
N GLY A 68 0.46 8.12 20.30
CA GLY A 68 -0.11 7.51 21.49
C GLY A 68 -0.92 6.25 21.19
N PHE A 69 -0.87 5.31 22.12
CA PHE A 69 -1.77 4.17 22.18
C PHE A 69 -2.24 3.99 23.63
N ALA A 70 -3.52 4.28 23.90
CA ALA A 70 -4.03 4.37 25.26
C ALA A 70 -3.19 5.33 26.13
N ASP A 71 -2.63 4.86 27.24
CA ASP A 71 -1.74 5.61 28.14
C ASP A 71 -0.28 5.63 27.68
N ASP A 72 0.13 4.70 26.81
CA ASP A 72 1.48 4.66 26.25
C ASP A 72 1.64 5.78 25.20
N THR A 73 2.22 6.90 25.63
CA THR A 73 2.47 8.09 24.78
C THR A 73 3.95 8.26 24.51
N ALA A 74 4.30 8.48 23.25
CA ALA A 74 5.63 8.82 22.78
C ALA A 74 5.62 10.27 22.25
N SER A 75 6.55 11.09 22.75
CA SER A 75 6.78 12.44 22.25
C SER A 75 8.09 12.47 21.47
N TYR A 76 8.06 13.10 20.30
CA TYR A 76 9.19 13.21 19.40
C TYR A 76 9.70 14.63 19.47
N LEU A 77 10.96 14.79 19.87
CA LEU A 77 11.60 16.09 19.99
C LEU A 77 12.69 16.20 18.92
N GLN A 78 12.71 17.32 18.20
CA GLN A 78 13.80 17.64 17.28
C GLN A 78 15.13 17.83 18.01
N ASP A 79 15.05 18.43 19.21
CA ASP A 79 16.19 18.73 20.06
C ASP A 79 15.80 18.50 21.54
N ALA A 80 16.74 18.02 22.34
CA ALA A 80 16.50 17.74 23.74
C ALA A 80 16.28 19.00 24.60
N SER A 81 16.65 20.19 24.11
CA SER A 81 16.32 21.48 24.74
C SER A 81 14.80 21.71 24.88
N TYR A 82 13.98 21.09 24.03
CA TYR A 82 12.51 21.18 24.13
C TYR A 82 11.90 20.32 25.26
N MET A 83 12.70 19.51 25.95
CA MET A 83 12.23 18.64 27.04
C MET A 83 11.53 19.43 28.15
N SER A 84 12.11 20.56 28.58
CA SER A 84 11.53 21.39 29.64
C SER A 84 10.16 21.95 29.25
N ALA A 85 9.99 22.35 27.98
CA ALA A 85 8.71 22.82 27.46
C ALA A 85 7.68 21.69 27.41
N LEU A 86 8.07 20.49 26.96
CA LEU A 86 7.21 19.31 26.95
C LEU A 86 6.72 18.95 28.37
N LEU A 87 7.62 18.93 29.35
CA LEU A 87 7.26 18.63 30.73
C LEU A 87 6.36 19.71 31.34
N HIS A 88 6.59 20.98 31.00
CA HIS A 88 5.70 22.07 31.43
C HIS A 88 4.28 21.87 30.87
N ILE A 89 4.15 21.58 29.58
CA ILE A 89 2.86 21.31 28.93
C ILE A 89 2.19 20.09 29.59
N THR A 90 2.93 19.01 29.79
CA THR A 90 2.39 17.78 30.37
C THR A 90 1.99 17.97 31.83
N THR A 91 2.73 18.79 32.58
CA THR A 91 2.38 19.16 33.96
C THR A 91 1.09 19.97 34.00
N ARG A 92 0.93 20.97 33.12
CA ARG A 92 -0.32 21.74 33.03
C ARG A 92 -1.51 20.86 32.66
N PHE A 93 -1.32 19.94 31.72
CA PHE A 93 -2.33 18.94 31.40
C PHE A 93 -2.64 18.04 32.59
N GLY A 94 -1.62 17.59 33.33
CA GLY A 94 -1.75 16.80 34.54
C GLY A 94 -2.54 17.53 35.63
N GLN A 95 -2.29 18.82 35.82
CA GLN A 95 -3.05 19.68 36.75
C GLN A 95 -4.54 19.79 36.36
N ALA A 96 -4.84 19.86 35.06
CA ALA A 96 -6.22 19.94 34.58
C ALA A 96 -6.96 18.60 34.61
N SER A 97 -6.26 17.50 34.36
CA SER A 97 -6.84 16.15 34.26
C SER A 97 -6.76 15.32 35.53
N GLY A 98 -5.90 15.71 36.48
CA GLY A 98 -5.54 14.90 37.65
C GLY A 98 -4.54 13.77 37.36
N LEU A 99 -3.92 13.74 36.18
CA LEU A 99 -2.96 12.72 35.76
C LEU A 99 -1.52 13.14 36.04
N ILE A 100 -0.63 12.17 36.26
CA ILE A 100 0.80 12.39 36.54
C ILE A 100 1.64 11.47 35.64
N ILE A 101 2.74 11.99 35.11
CA ILE A 101 3.72 11.18 34.36
C ILE A 101 4.36 10.16 35.30
N ASN A 102 4.45 8.92 34.86
CA ASN A 102 5.23 7.91 35.57
C ASN A 102 6.71 8.02 35.18
N GLU A 103 7.47 8.84 35.91
CA GLU A 103 8.90 9.07 35.67
C GLU A 103 9.70 7.76 35.56
N SER A 104 9.41 6.77 36.42
CA SER A 104 10.11 5.47 36.42
C SER A 104 9.87 4.62 35.16
N LYS A 105 8.78 4.88 34.44
CA LYS A 105 8.46 4.21 33.17
C LYS A 105 8.80 5.05 31.95
N THR A 106 9.06 6.34 32.12
CA THR A 106 9.40 7.23 31.02
C THR A 106 10.85 7.00 30.61
N ILE A 107 11.06 6.69 29.34
CA ILE A 107 12.36 6.42 28.76
C ILE A 107 12.62 7.43 27.66
N ILE A 108 13.81 8.03 27.66
CA ILE A 108 14.21 9.00 26.64
C ILE A 108 15.28 8.37 25.76
N ILE A 109 14.97 8.20 24.48
CA ILE A 109 15.85 7.57 23.50
C ILE A 109 16.38 8.65 22.56
N SER A 110 17.71 8.78 22.46
CA SER A 110 18.33 9.57 21.41
C SER A 110 18.22 8.83 20.10
N LEU A 111 17.45 9.37 19.14
CA LEU A 111 17.30 8.76 17.81
C LEU A 111 18.53 8.97 16.90
N ASN A 112 19.47 9.83 17.31
CA ASN A 112 20.73 10.04 16.61
C ASN A 112 21.76 8.98 17.04
N ASP A 113 22.36 8.29 16.08
CA ASP A 113 23.35 7.21 16.29
C ASP A 113 24.79 7.73 16.39
N ARG A 114 24.99 9.03 16.20
CA ARG A 114 26.29 9.71 16.29
C ARG A 114 26.84 9.68 17.72
N ALA A 115 27.88 8.88 17.90
CA ALA A 115 28.56 8.68 19.19
C ALA A 115 29.29 9.93 19.72
N ASP A 116 29.49 10.94 18.87
CA ASP A 116 30.19 12.20 19.16
C ASP A 116 29.28 13.31 19.75
N ILE A 117 27.97 13.06 19.86
CA ILE A 117 27.04 14.07 20.39
C ILE A 117 26.98 14.02 21.91
N THR A 118 27.36 15.14 22.54
CA THR A 118 27.12 15.35 23.97
C THR A 118 25.65 15.69 24.19
N LEU A 119 24.91 14.79 24.83
CA LEU A 119 23.48 15.00 25.14
C LEU A 119 23.33 16.06 26.26
N PRO A 120 22.39 17.01 26.12
CA PRO A 120 22.19 18.05 27.13
C PRO A 120 21.58 17.45 28.42
N PRO A 121 21.82 18.08 29.59
CA PRO A 121 21.31 17.57 30.86
C PRO A 121 19.77 17.53 30.88
N LEU A 122 19.23 16.46 31.44
CA LEU A 122 17.78 16.29 31.61
C LEU A 122 17.30 16.83 32.97
N PRO A 123 16.03 17.22 33.08
CA PRO A 123 15.40 17.51 34.35
C PRO A 123 15.49 16.34 35.34
N VAL A 124 15.48 16.64 36.64
CA VAL A 124 15.56 15.65 37.72
C VAL A 124 14.46 14.59 37.56
N GLY A 125 14.81 13.32 37.72
CA GLY A 125 13.90 12.18 37.58
C GLY A 125 13.94 11.51 36.19
N PHE A 126 14.50 12.19 35.18
CA PHE A 126 14.61 11.67 33.81
C PHE A 126 16.05 11.30 33.46
N HIS A 127 16.20 10.23 32.67
CA HIS A 127 17.50 9.77 32.18
C HIS A 127 17.41 9.37 30.71
N TYR A 128 18.50 9.60 29.98
CA TYR A 128 18.65 9.02 28.66
C TYR A 128 18.85 7.52 28.80
N GLN A 129 18.21 6.76 27.93
CA GLN A 129 18.55 5.37 27.74
C GLN A 129 19.96 5.27 27.14
N PRO A 130 20.87 4.49 27.76
CA PRO A 130 22.17 4.20 27.15
C PRO A 130 22.00 3.57 25.77
N ALA A 131 22.87 3.93 24.81
CA ALA A 131 22.78 3.42 23.43
C ALA A 131 22.87 1.88 23.33
N SER A 132 23.48 1.23 24.32
CA SER A 132 23.58 -0.23 24.44
C SER A 132 22.31 -0.90 24.95
N GLU A 133 21.38 -0.15 25.56
CA GLU A 133 20.17 -0.68 26.18
C GLU A 133 18.95 -0.68 25.24
N ILE A 134 17.96 -1.47 25.62
CA ILE A 134 16.78 -1.73 24.81
C ILE A 134 15.51 -1.61 25.66
N ALA A 135 14.65 -0.65 25.34
CA ALA A 135 13.35 -0.41 25.97
C ALA A 135 12.24 -1.27 25.37
N ARG A 136 11.08 -1.33 26.03
CA ARG A 136 9.86 -1.96 25.51
C ARG A 136 8.84 -0.88 25.19
N TYR A 137 8.38 -0.83 23.95
CA TYR A 137 7.27 0.02 23.51
C TYR A 137 6.25 -0.82 22.74
N LEU A 138 4.99 -0.81 23.19
CA LEU A 138 3.90 -1.61 22.62
C LEU A 138 4.25 -3.10 22.41
N GLY A 139 4.99 -3.67 23.35
CA GLY A 139 5.39 -5.08 23.32
C GLY A 139 6.57 -5.40 22.39
N ILE A 140 7.00 -4.47 21.53
CA ILE A 140 8.21 -4.56 20.72
C ILE A 140 9.37 -3.93 21.48
N ARG A 141 10.59 -4.39 21.24
CA ARG A 141 11.77 -3.76 21.80
C ARG A 141 12.22 -2.60 20.90
N VAL A 142 12.76 -1.54 21.48
CA VAL A 142 13.25 -0.35 20.76
C VAL A 142 14.56 0.13 21.40
N GLY A 143 15.49 0.64 20.59
CA GLY A 143 16.80 1.13 21.06
C GLY A 143 17.83 1.21 19.93
N ASN A 144 18.97 1.88 20.18
CA ASN A 144 19.97 2.19 19.14
C ASN A 144 20.83 0.98 18.74
N SER A 145 21.08 0.05 19.66
CA SER A 145 21.83 -1.19 19.43
C SER A 145 20.98 -2.34 18.86
N MET A 146 19.71 -2.07 18.51
CA MET A 146 18.75 -3.12 18.23
C MET A 146 18.92 -3.73 16.83
N THR A 147 18.92 -5.06 16.77
CA THR A 147 18.81 -5.80 15.52
C THR A 147 17.41 -6.42 15.38
N THR A 148 16.95 -6.58 14.14
CA THR A 148 15.77 -7.40 13.79
C THR A 148 15.81 -8.75 14.49
N GLU A 149 16.97 -9.41 14.50
CA GLU A 149 17.16 -10.74 15.11
C GLU A 149 16.78 -10.74 16.60
N THR A 150 17.17 -9.71 17.37
CA THR A 150 16.86 -9.62 18.80
C THR A 150 15.35 -9.61 19.07
N ASN A 151 14.56 -8.90 18.24
CA ASN A 151 13.09 -8.88 18.37
C ASN A 151 12.47 -10.25 18.09
N TRP A 152 12.96 -10.94 17.07
CA TRP A 152 12.49 -12.29 16.72
C TRP A 152 12.86 -13.35 17.76
N GLN A 153 14.07 -13.29 18.33
CA GLN A 153 14.49 -14.18 19.43
C GLN A 153 13.64 -13.98 20.69
N LEU A 154 13.21 -12.74 20.97
CA LEU A 154 12.28 -12.47 22.07
C LEU A 154 10.88 -12.99 21.78
N ALA A 155 10.40 -12.85 20.54
CA ALA A 155 9.13 -13.40 20.09
C ALA A 155 9.11 -14.92 20.26
N GLU A 156 10.15 -15.58 19.78
CA GLU A 156 10.36 -17.02 19.89
C GLU A 156 10.34 -17.48 21.36
N ARG A 157 11.08 -16.79 22.25
CA ARG A 157 11.08 -17.11 23.68
C ARG A 157 9.68 -16.97 24.29
N ARG A 158 8.94 -15.91 23.96
CA ARG A 158 7.55 -15.71 24.45
C ARG A 158 6.63 -16.81 23.95
N VAL A 159 6.72 -17.19 22.68
CA VAL A 159 5.96 -18.31 22.11
C VAL A 159 6.33 -19.60 22.85
N ARG A 160 7.62 -19.90 23.00
CA ARG A 160 8.09 -21.09 23.73
C ARG A 160 7.52 -21.15 25.14
N THR A 161 7.59 -20.06 25.91
CA THR A 161 7.00 -20.01 27.26
C THR A 161 5.49 -20.24 27.26
N ARG A 162 4.75 -19.67 26.31
CA ARG A 162 3.31 -19.91 26.18
C ARG A 162 3.00 -21.36 25.82
N LEU A 163 3.82 -21.97 24.95
CA LEU A 163 3.63 -23.34 24.50
C LEU A 163 3.96 -24.38 25.58
N LEU A 164 4.84 -24.09 26.54
CA LEU A 164 5.08 -25.01 27.67
C LEU A 164 3.78 -25.41 28.38
N LEU A 165 2.84 -24.48 28.54
CA LEU A 165 1.51 -24.77 29.12
C LEU A 165 0.56 -25.47 28.13
N ALA A 166 0.69 -25.18 26.83
CA ALA A 166 -0.16 -25.76 25.78
C ALA A 166 0.23 -27.20 25.41
N CYS A 167 1.52 -27.54 25.43
CA CYS A 167 2.03 -28.90 25.18
C CYS A 167 1.50 -29.90 26.21
N CYS A 168 1.23 -29.47 27.44
CA CYS A 168 0.63 -30.32 28.46
C CYS A 168 -0.86 -30.65 28.20
N ARG A 169 -1.53 -29.94 27.29
CA ARG A 169 -2.98 -30.08 27.03
C ARG A 169 -3.32 -30.53 25.61
N THR A 170 -2.42 -30.37 24.65
CA THR A 170 -2.65 -30.71 23.24
C THR A 170 -2.02 -32.05 22.91
N LEU A 171 -2.84 -33.01 22.48
CA LEU A 171 -2.40 -34.41 22.33
C LEU A 171 -2.15 -34.78 20.87
N THR A 172 -2.94 -34.27 19.93
CA THR A 172 -2.86 -34.65 18.51
C THR A 172 -2.14 -33.61 17.65
N ALA A 173 -1.60 -34.05 16.49
CA ALA A 173 -1.00 -33.15 15.51
C ALA A 173 -2.02 -32.12 14.99
N ASP A 174 -3.27 -32.51 14.80
CA ASP A 174 -4.35 -31.60 14.36
C ASP A 174 -4.62 -30.49 15.40
N GLN A 175 -4.72 -30.82 16.68
CA GLN A 175 -4.87 -29.83 17.75
C GLN A 175 -3.69 -28.87 17.81
N ARG A 176 -2.47 -29.38 17.62
CA ARG A 176 -1.26 -28.55 17.60
C ARG A 176 -1.19 -27.67 16.34
N ALA A 177 -1.65 -28.16 15.20
CA ALA A 177 -1.78 -27.34 13.98
C ALA A 177 -2.74 -26.16 14.23
N LEU A 178 -3.88 -26.40 14.90
CA LEU A 178 -4.80 -25.34 15.29
C LEU A 178 -4.13 -24.30 16.21
N VAL A 179 -3.37 -24.75 17.22
CA VAL A 179 -2.60 -23.84 18.10
C VAL A 179 -1.52 -23.07 17.33
N ALA A 180 -0.86 -23.70 16.36
CA ALA A 180 0.10 -23.02 15.51
C ALA A 180 -0.56 -21.86 14.76
N SER A 181 -1.70 -22.12 14.10
CA SER A 181 -2.44 -21.11 13.34
C SER A 181 -3.06 -20.03 14.23
N SER A 182 -3.55 -20.37 15.43
CA SER A 182 -4.29 -19.42 16.28
C SER A 182 -3.44 -18.69 17.31
N VAL A 183 -2.24 -19.19 17.63
CA VAL A 183 -1.37 -18.63 18.70
C VAL A 183 0.02 -18.29 18.16
N ILE A 184 0.68 -19.22 17.47
CA ILE A 184 2.07 -19.03 17.04
C ILE A 184 2.14 -18.01 15.90
N ILE A 185 1.40 -18.24 14.81
CA ILE A 185 1.40 -17.37 13.64
C ILE A 185 1.03 -15.93 14.01
N PRO A 186 -0.08 -15.63 14.72
CA PRO A 186 -0.43 -14.25 15.05
C PRO A 186 0.63 -13.56 15.92
N ALA A 187 1.28 -14.29 16.84
CA ALA A 187 2.34 -13.74 17.68
C ALA A 187 3.60 -13.38 16.86
N LEU A 188 3.93 -14.19 15.85
CA LEU A 188 5.06 -13.94 14.96
C LEU A 188 4.75 -12.83 13.94
N LEU A 189 3.55 -12.83 13.36
CA LEU A 189 3.08 -11.78 12.43
C LEU A 189 3.08 -10.40 13.09
N TYR A 190 2.69 -10.32 14.38
CA TYR A 190 2.77 -9.07 15.14
C TYR A 190 4.19 -8.48 15.13
N VAL A 191 5.20 -9.31 15.34
CA VAL A 191 6.61 -8.87 15.30
C VAL A 191 7.05 -8.56 13.88
N GLY A 192 6.64 -9.36 12.90
CA GLY A 192 6.94 -9.13 11.48
C GLY A 192 6.46 -7.78 10.95
N ARG A 193 5.33 -7.27 11.45
CA ARG A 193 4.84 -5.93 11.12
C ARG A 193 5.79 -4.79 11.51
N HIS A 194 6.61 -4.99 12.54
CA HIS A 194 7.51 -3.97 13.09
C HIS A 194 9.00 -4.24 12.81
N ALA A 195 9.37 -5.52 12.67
CA ALA A 195 10.72 -5.96 12.38
C ALA A 195 10.66 -7.07 11.33
N TRP A 196 10.80 -6.72 10.05
CA TRP A 196 10.67 -7.67 8.95
C TRP A 196 11.78 -8.75 9.00
N PRO A 197 11.46 -10.06 8.90
CA PRO A 197 12.43 -11.12 9.13
C PRO A 197 13.36 -11.36 7.93
N THR A 198 14.51 -11.99 8.20
CA THR A 198 15.37 -12.56 7.16
C THR A 198 14.91 -13.98 6.79
N SER A 199 15.35 -14.49 5.64
CA SER A 199 15.10 -15.89 5.25
C SER A 199 15.61 -16.91 6.27
N SER A 200 16.70 -16.62 7.00
CA SER A 200 17.22 -17.52 8.03
C SER A 200 16.26 -17.61 9.22
N ILE A 201 15.71 -16.48 9.67
CA ILE A 201 14.71 -16.44 10.75
C ILE A 201 13.45 -17.22 10.35
N VAL A 202 12.93 -16.98 9.14
CA VAL A 202 11.72 -17.67 8.65
C VAL A 202 11.95 -19.17 8.57
N LYS A 203 13.06 -19.62 7.95
CA LYS A 203 13.39 -21.06 7.87
C LYS A 203 13.46 -21.70 9.25
N ARG A 204 14.17 -21.07 10.18
CA ARG A 204 14.34 -21.55 11.55
C ARG A 204 13.00 -21.68 12.28
N LEU A 205 12.17 -20.64 12.23
CA LEU A 205 10.86 -20.65 12.91
C LEU A 205 9.84 -21.57 12.23
N SER A 206 9.87 -21.72 10.90
CA SER A 206 9.10 -22.72 10.18
C SER A 206 9.48 -24.14 10.65
N SER A 207 10.76 -24.43 10.84
CA SER A 207 11.21 -25.70 11.44
C SER A 207 10.69 -25.89 12.86
N CYS A 208 10.71 -24.85 13.70
CA CYS A 208 10.13 -24.91 15.05
C CYS A 208 8.61 -25.19 15.02
N ILE A 209 7.87 -24.54 14.12
CA ILE A 209 6.41 -24.75 13.94
C ILE A 209 6.15 -26.19 13.50
N HIS A 210 6.88 -26.66 12.50
CA HIS A 210 6.79 -28.03 12.02
C HIS A 210 7.05 -29.04 13.15
N ASN A 211 8.13 -28.87 13.91
CA ASN A 211 8.48 -29.74 15.03
C ASN A 211 7.44 -29.67 16.16
N PHE A 212 6.84 -28.51 16.40
CA PHE A 212 5.78 -28.39 17.39
C PHE A 212 4.54 -29.20 16.96
N VAL A 213 4.11 -29.07 15.70
CA VAL A 213 2.93 -29.80 15.23
C VAL A 213 3.15 -31.31 15.23
N TRP A 214 4.31 -31.79 14.77
CA TRP A 214 4.55 -33.24 14.69
C TRP A 214 5.02 -33.88 15.98
N HIS A 215 5.80 -33.17 16.79
CA HIS A 215 6.51 -33.74 17.94
C HIS A 215 6.18 -33.07 19.27
N GLY A 216 5.35 -32.03 19.28
CA GLY A 216 5.01 -31.29 20.49
C GLY A 216 6.17 -30.48 21.07
N CYS A 217 7.23 -30.23 20.28
CA CYS A 217 8.41 -29.50 20.72
C CYS A 217 8.68 -28.30 19.81
N PHE A 218 8.82 -27.10 20.39
CA PHE A 218 9.10 -25.86 19.66
C PHE A 218 10.60 -25.53 19.68
N GLU A 219 11.37 -26.35 18.95
CA GLU A 219 12.82 -26.27 18.82
C GLU A 219 13.24 -26.48 17.36
N GLU A 220 14.37 -25.90 16.97
CA GLU A 220 14.89 -26.01 15.60
C GLU A 220 15.49 -27.40 15.32
N SER A 221 16.23 -27.95 16.28
CA SER A 221 16.83 -29.28 16.18
C SER A 221 15.76 -30.37 16.22
N SER A 222 15.73 -31.22 15.19
CA SER A 222 14.79 -32.34 15.12
C SER A 222 15.06 -33.36 16.23
N THR A 223 14.01 -33.90 16.85
CA THR A 223 14.10 -35.03 17.79
C THR A 223 14.36 -36.39 17.10
N GLY A 224 14.80 -36.39 15.83
CA GLY A 224 15.10 -37.60 15.05
C GLY A 224 13.88 -38.38 14.53
N ARG A 225 12.65 -37.88 14.74
CA ARG A 225 11.42 -38.51 14.25
C ARG A 225 10.96 -37.84 12.94
N LYS A 226 10.62 -38.63 11.93
CA LYS A 226 10.09 -38.11 10.66
C LYS A 226 8.63 -37.69 10.82
N ALA A 227 8.24 -36.61 10.15
CA ALA A 227 6.83 -36.28 9.94
C ALA A 227 6.15 -37.41 9.15
N TRP A 228 4.86 -37.62 9.42
CA TRP A 228 4.11 -38.75 8.86
C TRP A 228 3.53 -38.43 7.48
N VAL A 229 3.47 -37.15 7.12
CA VAL A 229 2.87 -36.63 5.90
C VAL A 229 3.82 -35.62 5.26
N LEU A 230 3.81 -35.55 3.93
CA LEU A 230 4.59 -34.55 3.18
C LEU A 230 4.12 -33.12 3.54
N PRO A 231 5.02 -32.12 3.61
CA PRO A 231 4.67 -30.75 3.97
C PRO A 231 3.54 -30.16 3.12
N ASP A 232 3.57 -30.38 1.81
CA ASP A 232 2.57 -29.83 0.88
C ASP A 232 1.16 -30.40 1.16
N ILE A 233 1.08 -31.69 1.50
CA ILE A 233 -0.18 -32.35 1.87
C ILE A 233 -0.63 -31.89 3.26
N ALA A 234 0.31 -31.73 4.21
CA ALA A 234 0.00 -31.24 5.56
C ALA A 234 -0.54 -29.80 5.54
N GLY A 235 -0.11 -28.98 4.59
CA GLY A 235 -0.56 -27.60 4.40
C GLY A 235 -1.96 -27.46 3.78
N LEU A 236 -2.49 -28.48 3.11
CA LEU A 236 -3.83 -28.45 2.51
C LEU A 236 -4.93 -28.20 3.56
N GLN A 237 -6.07 -27.69 3.11
CA GLN A 237 -7.21 -27.50 4.00
C GLN A 237 -7.69 -28.84 4.56
N ARG A 238 -8.31 -28.81 5.75
CA ARG A 238 -8.89 -30.02 6.38
C ARG A 238 -9.95 -30.68 5.51
N SER A 239 -10.73 -29.90 4.77
CA SER A 239 -11.70 -30.37 3.78
C SER A 239 -11.07 -31.15 2.63
N GLU A 240 -9.79 -30.90 2.34
CA GLU A 240 -9.02 -31.52 1.26
C GLU A 240 -8.13 -32.66 1.77
N GLY A 241 -8.29 -33.06 3.04
CA GLY A 241 -7.52 -34.13 3.67
C GLY A 241 -6.18 -33.70 4.29
N GLY A 242 -5.89 -32.40 4.35
CA GLY A 242 -4.70 -31.85 5.02
C GLY A 242 -4.92 -31.54 6.51
N LEU A 243 -3.86 -31.02 7.17
CA LEU A 243 -3.92 -30.56 8.57
C LEU A 243 -4.13 -29.05 8.68
N ALA A 244 -4.18 -28.34 7.55
CA ALA A 244 -4.05 -26.89 7.45
C ALA A 244 -2.86 -26.38 8.28
N LEU A 245 -1.72 -27.07 8.14
CA LEU A 245 -0.47 -26.66 8.77
C LEU A 245 -0.07 -25.27 8.24
N PRO A 246 0.08 -24.25 9.09
CA PRO A 246 0.40 -22.92 8.60
C PRO A 246 1.84 -22.85 8.11
N ASP A 247 2.05 -22.17 6.99
CA ASP A 247 3.37 -21.81 6.49
C ASP A 247 3.68 -20.35 6.82
N LEU A 248 4.69 -20.14 7.70
CA LEU A 248 5.06 -18.80 8.16
C LEU A 248 5.46 -17.87 7.02
N SER A 249 6.11 -18.39 5.98
CA SER A 249 6.50 -17.59 4.81
C SER A 249 5.27 -17.04 4.10
N THR A 250 4.32 -17.91 3.78
CA THR A 250 3.06 -17.55 3.12
C THR A 250 2.25 -16.57 3.96
N GLU A 251 2.15 -16.79 5.27
CA GLU A 251 1.43 -15.90 6.19
C GLU A 251 2.07 -14.51 6.28
N LEU A 252 3.40 -14.41 6.31
CA LEU A 252 4.11 -13.13 6.30
C LEU A 252 3.89 -12.39 4.98
N LEU A 253 4.01 -13.09 3.85
CA LEU A 253 3.79 -12.54 2.52
C LEU A 253 2.35 -12.02 2.37
N ALA A 254 1.36 -12.82 2.81
CA ALA A 254 -0.04 -12.43 2.83
C ALA A 254 -0.29 -11.19 3.71
N MET A 255 0.30 -11.15 4.92
CA MET A 255 0.23 -9.98 5.79
C MET A 255 0.80 -8.73 5.12
N ALA A 256 1.91 -8.85 4.40
CA ALA A 256 2.51 -7.74 3.66
C ALA A 256 1.53 -7.19 2.61
N ALA A 257 1.01 -8.08 1.75
CA ALA A 257 0.05 -7.71 0.72
C ALA A 257 -1.19 -7.00 1.28
N VAL A 258 -1.81 -7.57 2.33
CA VAL A 258 -2.99 -6.99 2.98
C VAL A 258 -2.67 -5.65 3.62
N THR A 259 -1.50 -5.50 4.25
CA THR A 259 -1.12 -4.27 4.93
C THR A 259 -1.03 -3.10 3.96
N VAL A 260 -0.40 -3.30 2.79
CA VAL A 260 -0.30 -2.23 1.79
C VAL A 260 -1.57 -2.03 0.99
N GLU A 261 -2.38 -3.05 0.75
CA GLU A 261 -3.71 -2.84 0.16
C GLU A 261 -4.58 -1.94 1.06
N GLU A 262 -4.67 -2.28 2.35
CA GLU A 262 -5.40 -1.48 3.34
C GLU A 262 -4.85 -0.07 3.44
N TRP A 263 -3.52 0.08 3.36
CA TRP A 263 -2.88 1.38 3.35
C TRP A 263 -3.20 2.14 2.06
N ALA A 264 -3.01 1.58 0.87
CA ALA A 264 -3.36 2.21 -0.40
C ALA A 264 -4.83 2.70 -0.41
N ARG A 265 -5.73 1.93 0.18
CA ARG A 265 -7.16 2.25 0.24
C ARG A 265 -7.53 3.28 1.32
N LYS A 266 -6.83 3.29 2.47
CA LYS A 266 -7.19 4.10 3.65
C LYS A 266 -6.06 5.01 4.17
N SER A 267 -5.01 5.24 3.40
CA SER A 267 -3.83 5.96 3.91
C SER A 267 -4.12 7.45 4.06
N THR A 268 -3.72 7.99 5.21
CA THR A 268 -3.62 9.44 5.43
C THR A 268 -2.38 9.98 4.71
N ARG A 269 -2.26 11.32 4.63
CA ARG A 269 -1.06 11.99 4.11
C ARG A 269 0.20 11.58 4.88
N VAL A 270 0.13 11.61 6.21
CA VAL A 270 1.25 11.22 7.10
C VAL A 270 1.63 9.76 6.89
N ARG A 271 0.64 8.87 6.78
CA ARG A 271 0.88 7.46 6.50
C ARG A 271 1.61 7.28 5.17
N ARG A 272 1.19 7.97 4.09
CA ARG A 272 1.84 7.98 2.77
C ARG A 272 3.31 8.37 2.86
N LEU A 273 3.58 9.51 3.51
CA LEU A 273 4.93 9.99 3.78
C LEU A 273 5.81 8.95 4.48
N VAL A 274 5.29 8.27 5.51
CA VAL A 274 6.04 7.21 6.21
C VAL A 274 6.34 6.03 5.28
N GLY A 275 5.40 5.63 4.43
CA GLY A 275 5.62 4.58 3.44
C GLY A 275 6.72 4.96 2.44
N ASP A 276 6.70 6.19 1.92
CA ASP A 276 7.75 6.69 1.01
C ASP A 276 9.15 6.59 1.64
N ILE A 277 9.27 7.02 2.90
CA ILE A 277 10.53 6.96 3.66
C ILE A 277 10.99 5.50 3.82
N LEU A 278 10.08 4.60 4.20
CA LEU A 278 10.41 3.19 4.44
C LEU A 278 10.74 2.42 3.15
N CYS A 279 10.09 2.75 2.04
CA CYS A 279 10.40 2.20 0.72
C CYS A 279 11.76 2.69 0.18
N ALA A 280 12.06 3.99 0.36
CA ALA A 280 13.31 4.59 -0.14
C ALA A 280 14.57 4.00 0.53
N ILE A 281 14.46 3.45 1.75
CA ILE A 281 15.58 2.77 2.43
C ILE A 281 16.05 1.53 1.66
N ASP A 282 15.14 0.85 0.94
CA ASP A 282 15.45 -0.38 0.20
C ASP A 282 15.75 -0.15 -1.29
N HIS A 283 15.28 0.96 -1.86
CA HIS A 283 15.43 1.27 -3.28
C HIS A 283 16.41 2.43 -3.51
N SER A 284 17.50 2.18 -4.24
CA SER A 284 18.47 3.21 -4.67
C SER A 284 17.85 4.32 -5.53
N ASN A 285 16.64 4.12 -6.04
CA ASN A 285 15.89 5.10 -6.81
C ASN A 285 14.76 5.65 -5.94
N ALA A 286 15.00 6.82 -5.36
CA ALA A 286 14.08 7.58 -4.52
C ALA A 286 12.93 8.25 -5.31
N ASP A 287 12.85 8.04 -6.62
CA ASP A 287 11.91 8.75 -7.49
C ASP A 287 10.77 7.86 -7.95
N GLY A 288 9.59 8.12 -7.38
CA GLY A 288 8.34 7.98 -8.11
C GLY A 288 7.47 6.81 -7.67
N MET A 289 6.18 7.14 -7.51
CA MET A 289 5.04 6.24 -7.38
C MET A 289 5.26 4.87 -8.06
N THR A 290 4.88 3.79 -7.36
CA THR A 290 4.86 2.46 -7.95
C THR A 290 3.53 2.23 -8.67
N TYR A 291 3.60 1.82 -9.93
CA TYR A 291 2.43 1.53 -10.75
C TYR A 291 2.42 0.04 -11.07
N ILE A 292 1.22 -0.54 -11.10
CA ILE A 292 1.01 -1.95 -11.33
C ILE A 292 0.27 -2.09 -12.65
N THR A 293 0.88 -2.81 -13.60
CA THR A 293 0.21 -3.22 -14.84
C THR A 293 -0.21 -4.68 -14.70
N PRO A 294 -1.51 -4.99 -14.66
CA PRO A 294 -2.00 -6.37 -14.70
C PRO A 294 -1.63 -7.05 -16.04
N GLY A 295 -1.46 -8.37 -16.05
CA GLY A 295 -1.31 -9.13 -17.31
C GLY A 295 -0.03 -9.95 -17.47
N TYR A 296 0.94 -9.90 -16.53
CA TYR A 296 2.07 -10.84 -16.58
C TYR A 296 2.69 -11.05 -15.20
N SER A 297 2.98 -12.31 -14.87
CA SER A 297 3.60 -12.69 -13.60
C SER A 297 5.01 -12.09 -13.49
N PRO A 298 5.30 -11.22 -12.50
CA PRO A 298 6.68 -11.01 -12.11
C PRO A 298 7.29 -12.36 -11.68
N ARG A 299 8.61 -12.52 -11.89
CA ARG A 299 9.39 -13.68 -11.44
C ARG A 299 9.02 -14.06 -10.00
N SER A 300 9.07 -15.36 -9.70
CA SER A 300 8.86 -15.90 -8.35
C SER A 300 9.59 -15.07 -7.29
N ILE A 301 8.91 -14.77 -6.20
CA ILE A 301 9.48 -14.00 -5.10
C ILE A 301 10.60 -14.82 -4.47
N SER A 302 11.84 -14.35 -4.62
CA SER A 302 13.03 -14.98 -4.07
C SER A 302 13.18 -14.71 -2.56
N GLY A 303 12.20 -15.11 -1.76
CA GLY A 303 12.25 -15.10 -0.28
C GLY A 303 12.48 -13.73 0.40
N PHE A 304 12.86 -13.78 1.69
CA PHE A 304 13.03 -12.61 2.55
C PHE A 304 14.51 -12.21 2.65
N GLY A 305 14.88 -11.02 2.17
CA GLY A 305 16.26 -10.51 2.20
C GLY A 305 16.56 -9.67 3.44
N ARG A 306 17.85 -9.50 3.79
CA ARG A 306 18.29 -8.66 4.94
C ARG A 306 18.02 -7.16 4.73
N ARG A 307 17.90 -6.72 3.49
CA ARG A 307 17.55 -5.35 3.05
C ARG A 307 16.16 -5.30 2.40
N ARG A 308 15.25 -6.15 2.85
CA ARG A 308 13.85 -6.08 2.44
C ARG A 308 13.05 -5.69 3.66
N THR A 309 12.11 -4.78 3.48
CA THR A 309 11.11 -4.36 4.45
C THR A 309 9.77 -5.01 4.12
N LEU A 310 8.81 -4.88 5.02
CA LEU A 310 7.40 -5.18 4.76
C LEU A 310 6.97 -4.52 3.42
N PHE A 311 7.29 -3.23 3.28
CA PHE A 311 6.92 -2.32 2.20
C PHE A 311 7.58 -2.60 0.84
N SER A 312 8.78 -3.17 0.81
CA SER A 312 9.37 -3.58 -0.48
C SER A 312 8.89 -4.96 -0.94
N VAL A 313 8.56 -5.85 0.02
CA VAL A 313 8.02 -7.18 -0.28
C VAL A 313 6.56 -7.09 -0.70
N ASP A 314 5.75 -6.25 -0.07
CA ASP A 314 4.33 -6.13 -0.44
C ASP A 314 4.12 -5.57 -1.84
N VAL A 315 4.88 -4.57 -2.29
CA VAL A 315 4.83 -4.07 -3.66
C VAL A 315 5.07 -5.23 -4.62
N THR A 316 6.07 -6.05 -4.33
CA THR A 316 6.35 -7.25 -5.12
C THR A 316 5.17 -8.23 -5.08
N MET A 317 4.53 -8.41 -3.92
CA MET A 317 3.35 -9.26 -3.75
C MET A 317 2.13 -8.75 -4.50
N ILE A 318 1.81 -7.46 -4.43
CA ILE A 318 0.65 -6.88 -5.14
C ILE A 318 0.90 -6.93 -6.64
N VAL A 319 2.13 -6.70 -7.12
CA VAL A 319 2.44 -6.94 -8.54
C VAL A 319 2.30 -8.43 -8.87
N HIS A 320 2.72 -9.34 -8.00
CA HIS A 320 2.64 -10.78 -8.25
C HIS A 320 1.20 -11.33 -8.27
N PHE A 321 0.38 -10.96 -7.29
CA PHE A 321 -1.00 -11.44 -7.15
C PHE A 321 -2.00 -10.57 -7.93
N GLY A 322 -1.71 -9.29 -8.13
CA GLY A 322 -2.46 -8.38 -9.00
C GLY A 322 -2.18 -8.59 -10.48
N ALA A 323 -1.10 -9.30 -10.82
CA ALA A 323 -0.90 -9.85 -12.16
C ALA A 323 -1.85 -11.03 -12.38
N GLN A 324 -3.12 -10.74 -12.68
CA GLN A 324 -3.96 -11.74 -13.30
C GLN A 324 -3.32 -12.15 -14.63
N PRO A 325 -3.12 -13.46 -14.90
CA PRO A 325 -2.65 -13.89 -16.20
C PRO A 325 -3.66 -13.47 -17.28
N LEU A 326 -3.15 -13.21 -18.48
CA LEU A 326 -4.01 -12.90 -19.62
C LEU A 326 -5.00 -14.05 -19.85
N GLN A 327 -6.27 -13.69 -20.04
CA GLN A 327 -7.34 -14.66 -20.27
C GLN A 327 -7.11 -15.43 -21.58
N PRO A 328 -7.52 -16.71 -21.65
CA PRO A 328 -7.41 -17.50 -22.87
C PRO A 328 -7.97 -16.76 -24.09
N GLY A 329 -7.22 -16.75 -25.19
CA GLY A 329 -7.60 -16.06 -26.42
C GLY A 329 -7.13 -14.61 -26.55
N HIS A 330 -6.61 -13.98 -25.47
CA HIS A 330 -6.08 -12.60 -25.53
C HIS A 330 -5.06 -12.42 -26.66
N HIS A 331 -3.99 -13.24 -26.65
CA HIS A 331 -2.93 -13.15 -27.66
C HIS A 331 -3.47 -13.30 -29.08
N THR A 332 -4.44 -14.20 -29.30
CA THR A 332 -5.04 -14.44 -30.61
C THR A 332 -5.78 -13.21 -31.12
N VAL A 333 -6.65 -12.64 -30.28
CA VAL A 333 -7.50 -11.50 -30.65
C VAL A 333 -6.66 -10.24 -30.85
N VAL A 334 -5.69 -9.99 -29.97
CA VAL A 334 -4.82 -8.81 -30.05
C VAL A 334 -3.86 -8.92 -31.23
N ARG A 335 -3.23 -10.07 -31.48
CA ARG A 335 -2.35 -10.26 -32.67
C ARG A 335 -3.10 -10.08 -33.98
N GLU A 336 -4.32 -10.60 -34.08
CA GLU A 336 -5.14 -10.43 -35.27
C GLU A 336 -5.45 -8.95 -35.53
N PHE A 337 -5.74 -8.18 -34.49
CA PHE A 337 -5.94 -6.75 -34.63
C PHE A 337 -4.64 -5.98 -34.93
N ILE A 338 -3.51 -6.36 -34.32
CA ILE A 338 -2.18 -5.81 -34.66
C ILE A 338 -1.88 -6.02 -36.15
N ARG A 339 -2.15 -7.22 -36.71
CA ARG A 339 -1.97 -7.47 -38.15
C ARG A 339 -2.79 -6.52 -39.00
N ARG A 340 -4.04 -6.27 -38.64
CA ARG A 340 -4.90 -5.30 -39.36
C ARG A 340 -4.34 -3.89 -39.26
N ALA A 341 -3.89 -3.48 -38.07
CA ALA A 341 -3.27 -2.18 -37.86
C ALA A 341 -2.00 -2.01 -38.72
N GLN A 342 -1.17 -3.05 -38.88
CA GLN A 342 0.02 -3.01 -39.75
C GLN A 342 -0.29 -2.68 -41.21
N HIS A 343 -1.46 -3.11 -41.72
CA HIS A 343 -1.87 -2.86 -43.11
C HIS A 343 -2.42 -1.45 -43.33
N VAL A 344 -3.01 -0.84 -42.28
CA VAL A 344 -3.57 0.52 -42.35
C VAL A 344 -2.50 1.57 -42.05
N ILE A 345 -1.59 1.29 -41.12
CA ILE A 345 -0.55 2.23 -40.71
C ILE A 345 0.54 2.31 -41.79
N PRO A 346 0.88 3.52 -42.30
CA PRO A 346 1.85 3.70 -43.38
C PRO A 346 3.20 3.04 -43.12
N GLU A 347 3.84 2.52 -44.17
CA GLU A 347 5.14 1.84 -44.07
C GLU A 347 6.29 2.77 -43.65
N SER A 348 6.21 4.03 -44.06
CA SER A 348 7.17 5.07 -43.70
C SER A 348 6.48 6.09 -42.80
N LEU A 349 6.97 6.20 -41.57
CA LEU A 349 6.56 7.20 -40.60
C LEU A 349 7.80 7.90 -40.06
N ALA A 350 7.79 9.22 -40.07
CA ALA A 350 8.84 10.06 -39.54
C ALA A 350 8.25 11.14 -38.64
N TRP A 351 8.92 11.42 -37.53
CA TRP A 351 8.52 12.49 -36.63
C TRP A 351 8.65 13.85 -37.30
N ILE A 352 7.57 14.62 -37.36
CA ILE A 352 7.55 16.02 -37.80
C ILE A 352 7.28 16.86 -36.56
N ASP A 353 8.24 17.69 -36.15
CA ASP A 353 8.18 18.47 -34.90
C ASP A 353 7.89 17.60 -33.66
N ASN A 354 8.52 16.43 -33.58
CA ASN A 354 8.28 15.39 -32.57
C ASN A 354 6.84 14.86 -32.54
N SER A 355 6.08 15.01 -33.63
CA SER A 355 4.71 14.53 -33.73
C SER A 355 4.44 13.78 -35.03
N ILE A 356 3.48 12.86 -35.00
CA ILE A 356 3.00 12.09 -36.16
C ILE A 356 1.49 12.02 -36.04
N THR A 357 0.78 12.41 -37.10
CA THR A 357 -0.67 12.18 -37.19
C THR A 357 -0.93 11.05 -38.16
N ILE A 358 -1.74 10.08 -37.73
CA ILE A 358 -2.08 8.90 -38.53
C ILE A 358 -3.60 8.86 -38.71
N ASP A 359 -4.03 8.61 -39.93
CA ASP A 359 -5.42 8.27 -40.23
C ASP A 359 -5.60 6.74 -40.19
N CYS A 360 -6.33 6.29 -39.19
CA CYS A 360 -6.68 4.90 -38.92
C CYS A 360 -8.21 4.72 -38.93
N ARG A 361 -8.96 5.54 -39.68
CA ARG A 361 -10.44 5.43 -39.76
C ARG A 361 -10.91 4.05 -40.21
N GLU A 362 -10.15 3.38 -41.06
CA GLU A 362 -10.43 2.00 -41.49
C GLU A 362 -10.41 0.98 -40.35
N LEU A 363 -9.77 1.28 -39.21
CA LEU A 363 -9.74 0.40 -38.04
C LEU A 363 -10.93 0.63 -37.10
N VAL A 364 -11.72 1.69 -37.31
CA VAL A 364 -12.87 2.06 -36.47
C VAL A 364 -14.11 1.23 -36.84
N GLY A 365 -14.89 0.83 -35.84
CA GLY A 365 -16.11 0.05 -36.03
C GLY A 365 -15.86 -1.45 -36.10
N SER A 366 -16.43 -2.11 -37.11
CA SER A 366 -16.36 -3.58 -37.28
C SER A 366 -14.92 -4.14 -37.18
N PRO A 367 -13.89 -3.51 -37.77
CA PRO A 367 -12.53 -4.06 -37.76
C PRO A 367 -11.88 -4.17 -36.38
N SER A 368 -12.24 -3.29 -35.43
CA SER A 368 -11.78 -3.34 -34.02
C SER A 368 -12.79 -3.96 -33.06
N ASN A 369 -14.04 -4.19 -33.48
CA ASN A 369 -15.14 -4.56 -32.59
C ASN A 369 -14.88 -5.86 -31.82
N ALA A 370 -14.40 -6.91 -32.49
CA ALA A 370 -14.11 -8.19 -31.85
C ALA A 370 -13.03 -8.05 -30.75
N CYS A 371 -11.98 -7.26 -31.01
CA CYS A 371 -10.93 -7.00 -30.04
C CYS A 371 -11.44 -6.18 -28.85
N ARG A 372 -12.15 -5.08 -29.11
CA ARG A 372 -12.75 -4.24 -28.07
C ARG A 372 -13.75 -5.00 -27.22
N GLN A 373 -14.61 -5.81 -27.82
CA GLN A 373 -15.61 -6.59 -27.11
C GLN A 373 -14.94 -7.63 -26.20
N PHE A 374 -13.93 -8.35 -26.69
CA PHE A 374 -13.15 -9.28 -25.88
C PHE A 374 -12.48 -8.56 -24.70
N LEU A 375 -11.74 -7.47 -24.96
CA LEU A 375 -11.06 -6.71 -23.92
C LEU A 375 -12.05 -6.19 -22.87
N ARG A 376 -13.21 -5.67 -23.32
CA ARG A 376 -14.24 -5.16 -22.41
C ARG A 376 -14.89 -6.24 -21.56
N GLN A 377 -15.13 -7.42 -22.13
CA GLN A 377 -15.73 -8.55 -21.41
C GLN A 377 -14.77 -9.16 -20.39
N GLN A 378 -13.49 -9.27 -20.73
CA GLN A 378 -12.49 -9.94 -19.89
C GLN A 378 -11.84 -9.02 -18.86
N TYR A 379 -11.65 -7.73 -19.19
CA TYR A 379 -10.86 -6.79 -18.39
C TYR A 379 -11.61 -5.52 -18.00
N GLY A 380 -12.85 -5.33 -18.46
CA GLY A 380 -13.67 -4.17 -18.14
C GLY A 380 -13.44 -2.97 -19.07
N GLN A 381 -13.91 -1.79 -18.67
CA GLN A 381 -13.90 -0.61 -19.53
C GLN A 381 -12.48 -0.03 -19.70
N PHE A 382 -12.10 0.28 -20.94
CA PHE A 382 -10.86 0.99 -21.22
C PHE A 382 -10.90 2.42 -20.68
N ARG A 383 -9.82 2.83 -20.01
CA ARG A 383 -9.66 4.16 -19.42
C ARG A 383 -8.33 4.74 -19.88
N ARG A 384 -8.39 5.82 -20.68
CA ARG A 384 -7.22 6.43 -21.34
C ARG A 384 -6.23 7.01 -20.36
N GLU A 385 -6.72 7.53 -19.25
CA GLU A 385 -5.93 8.13 -18.17
C GLU A 385 -4.95 7.13 -17.54
N TRP A 386 -5.20 5.82 -17.65
CA TRP A 386 -4.30 4.79 -17.13
C TRP A 386 -3.26 4.32 -18.14
N LEU A 387 -3.47 4.60 -19.43
CA LEU A 387 -2.58 4.13 -20.49
C LEU A 387 -1.17 4.72 -20.36
N GLU A 388 -1.03 5.91 -19.77
CA GLU A 388 0.27 6.55 -19.52
C GLU A 388 1.13 5.75 -18.52
N TYR A 389 0.49 4.98 -17.64
CA TYR A 389 1.14 4.25 -16.56
C TYR A 389 1.46 2.80 -16.91
N ILE A 390 1.10 2.36 -18.12
CA ILE A 390 1.38 0.99 -18.53
C ILE A 390 2.88 0.79 -18.76
N ASP A 391 3.41 -0.30 -18.22
CA ASP A 391 4.76 -0.74 -18.54
C ASP A 391 4.74 -1.46 -19.88
N MET A 392 5.57 -0.95 -20.79
CA MET A 392 5.65 -1.42 -22.17
C MET A 392 5.98 -2.91 -22.24
N ALA A 393 6.70 -3.48 -21.27
CA ALA A 393 7.05 -4.89 -21.24
C ALA A 393 5.84 -5.85 -21.32
N PHE A 394 4.63 -5.36 -21.03
CA PHE A 394 3.39 -6.13 -20.99
C PHE A 394 2.54 -6.06 -22.26
N LEU A 395 2.96 -5.31 -23.29
CA LEU A 395 2.22 -5.23 -24.55
C LEU A 395 2.45 -6.46 -25.43
N GLU A 396 1.37 -6.92 -26.09
CA GLU A 396 1.48 -7.91 -27.15
C GLU A 396 2.32 -7.33 -28.29
N GLN A 397 3.33 -8.08 -28.72
CA GLN A 397 4.31 -7.62 -29.68
C GLN A 397 3.83 -7.80 -31.13
N LEU A 398 4.48 -7.07 -32.03
CA LEU A 398 4.31 -7.22 -33.47
C LEU A 398 4.59 -8.68 -33.90
N PRO A 399 3.62 -9.37 -34.52
CA PRO A 399 3.84 -10.75 -34.97
C PRO A 399 4.77 -10.79 -36.19
N GLY A 400 5.73 -11.72 -36.19
CA GLY A 400 6.54 -12.07 -37.37
C GLY A 400 7.65 -11.08 -37.75
N THR A 401 8.07 -10.19 -36.85
CA THR A 401 9.24 -9.33 -37.10
C THR A 401 10.54 -10.12 -36.94
N GLU A 402 11.17 -10.44 -38.07
CA GLU A 402 12.58 -10.87 -38.15
C GLU A 402 13.56 -9.68 -38.06
N ASP A 403 13.04 -8.46 -37.93
CA ASP A 403 13.81 -7.23 -37.82
C ASP A 403 14.68 -7.22 -36.54
N PRO A 404 16.01 -7.26 -36.68
CA PRO A 404 16.93 -7.22 -35.55
C PRO A 404 16.81 -5.94 -34.74
N GLU A 405 16.55 -4.80 -35.38
CA GLU A 405 16.46 -3.48 -34.72
C GLU A 405 15.22 -3.39 -33.83
N TYR A 406 14.08 -3.91 -34.31
CA TYR A 406 12.85 -4.03 -33.51
C TYR A 406 13.08 -4.92 -32.28
N THR A 407 13.77 -6.04 -32.47
CA THR A 407 14.06 -7.01 -31.39
C THR A 407 14.98 -6.41 -30.34
N GLU A 408 16.03 -5.69 -30.75
CA GLU A 408 16.98 -5.03 -29.86
C GLU A 408 16.30 -3.90 -29.06
N TRP A 409 15.54 -3.03 -29.73
CA TRP A 409 14.80 -1.95 -29.08
C TRP A 409 13.81 -2.49 -28.05
N TRP A 410 13.02 -3.50 -28.40
CA TRP A 410 12.08 -4.12 -27.47
C TRP A 410 12.75 -4.83 -26.31
N THR A 411 13.92 -5.42 -26.55
CA THR A 411 14.73 -6.04 -25.48
C THR A 411 15.21 -4.97 -24.51
N TYR A 412 15.64 -3.81 -25.00
CA TYR A 412 15.99 -2.65 -24.18
C TYR A 412 14.79 -2.17 -23.36
N VAL A 413 13.63 -1.95 -23.98
CA VAL A 413 12.40 -1.49 -23.31
C VAL A 413 11.96 -2.48 -22.22
N LYS A 414 11.98 -3.79 -22.50
CA LYS A 414 11.66 -4.85 -21.53
C LYS A 414 12.62 -4.87 -20.34
N LEU A 415 13.91 -4.64 -20.56
CA LEU A 415 14.91 -4.65 -19.49
C LEU A 415 14.75 -3.45 -18.54
N HIS A 416 14.29 -2.31 -19.06
CA HIS A 416 14.25 -1.05 -18.33
C HIS A 416 12.86 -0.65 -17.80
N LYS A 417 11.81 -1.48 -18.00
CA LYS A 417 10.44 -1.23 -17.47
C LYS A 417 9.92 0.17 -17.79
N VAL A 418 10.07 0.57 -19.05
CA VAL A 418 9.72 1.92 -19.49
C VAL A 418 8.20 2.07 -19.54
N ARG A 419 7.67 3.14 -18.92
CA ARG A 419 6.24 3.48 -18.98
C ARG A 419 5.91 4.18 -20.30
N LEU A 420 4.76 3.86 -20.87
CA LEU A 420 4.34 4.44 -22.15
C LEU A 420 4.25 5.98 -22.12
N GLY A 421 3.71 6.57 -21.04
CA GLY A 421 3.58 8.03 -20.92
C GLY A 421 4.91 8.78 -20.82
N HIS A 422 6.01 8.10 -20.46
CA HIS A 422 7.35 8.70 -20.47
C HIS A 422 7.95 8.82 -21.87
N ILE A 423 7.41 8.08 -22.84
CA ILE A 423 7.93 8.03 -24.21
C ILE A 423 6.97 8.66 -25.22
N LEU A 424 5.66 8.47 -25.02
CA LEU A 424 4.64 8.77 -26.01
C LEU A 424 3.45 9.48 -25.37
N GLN A 425 3.06 10.60 -25.97
CA GLN A 425 1.77 11.24 -25.75
C GLN A 425 0.88 11.04 -26.96
N TRP A 426 -0.43 11.11 -26.77
CA TRP A 426 -1.39 10.98 -27.86
C TRP A 426 -2.57 11.96 -27.70
N GLU A 427 -3.12 12.35 -28.83
CA GLU A 427 -4.32 13.18 -28.91
C GLU A 427 -5.21 12.64 -30.03
N VAL A 428 -6.47 12.36 -29.72
CA VAL A 428 -7.44 11.88 -30.72
C VAL A 428 -8.15 13.10 -31.29
N LYS A 429 -7.81 13.49 -32.53
CA LYS A 429 -8.43 14.63 -33.22
C LYS A 429 -9.88 14.30 -33.60
N GLU A 430 -10.06 13.14 -34.19
CA GLU A 430 -11.35 12.58 -34.61
C GLU A 430 -11.33 11.06 -34.42
N ALA A 431 -12.50 10.42 -34.50
CA ALA A 431 -12.54 8.96 -34.50
C ALA A 431 -11.68 8.41 -35.67
N GLY A 432 -10.68 7.61 -35.35
CA GLY A 432 -9.70 7.06 -36.28
C GLY A 432 -8.49 7.94 -36.53
N VAL A 433 -8.50 9.23 -36.20
CA VAL A 433 -7.38 10.15 -36.45
C VAL A 433 -6.66 10.49 -35.15
N VAL A 434 -5.45 9.97 -34.99
CA VAL A 434 -4.66 10.10 -33.75
C VAL A 434 -3.33 10.77 -34.04
N THR A 435 -3.02 11.81 -33.27
CA THR A 435 -1.72 12.46 -33.24
C THR A 435 -0.92 11.85 -32.09
N PHE A 436 0.25 11.31 -32.38
CA PHE A 436 1.23 10.86 -31.39
C PHE A 436 2.35 11.90 -31.27
N LYS A 437 2.90 12.07 -30.08
CA LYS A 437 4.02 12.97 -29.80
C LYS A 437 5.12 12.23 -29.04
N ASP A 438 6.33 12.32 -29.55
CA ASP A 438 7.53 11.79 -28.90
C ASP A 438 7.97 12.73 -27.77
N VAL A 439 7.89 12.23 -26.54
CA VAL A 439 8.29 12.96 -25.33
C VAL A 439 9.80 12.86 -25.09
N THR A 440 10.44 11.85 -25.69
CA THR A 440 11.89 11.59 -25.55
C THR A 440 12.76 12.49 -26.42
N LYS A 441 12.14 13.33 -27.27
CA LYS A 441 12.83 14.26 -28.17
C LYS A 441 13.76 13.56 -29.17
N GLY A 442 13.28 12.48 -29.78
CA GLY A 442 13.96 11.78 -30.88
C GLY A 442 14.62 10.46 -30.52
N ALA A 443 14.41 9.92 -29.31
CA ALA A 443 14.95 8.60 -28.95
C ALA A 443 14.14 7.44 -29.55
N ILE A 444 12.95 7.71 -30.10
CA ILE A 444 12.10 6.69 -30.75
C ILE A 444 12.43 6.61 -32.24
N TYR A 445 13.33 5.70 -32.62
CA TYR A 445 13.77 5.49 -34.00
C TYR A 445 12.88 4.54 -34.82
N LEU A 446 11.97 3.79 -34.18
CA LEU A 446 10.98 2.91 -34.85
C LEU A 446 9.53 3.34 -34.57
N PRO A 447 9.10 4.53 -34.99
CA PRO A 447 7.77 5.08 -34.67
C PRO A 447 6.62 4.20 -35.17
N ARG A 448 6.75 3.62 -36.38
CA ARG A 448 5.72 2.74 -36.95
C ARG A 448 5.45 1.54 -36.07
N SER A 449 6.51 0.82 -35.67
CA SER A 449 6.39 -0.39 -34.87
C SER A 449 5.77 -0.10 -33.51
N LEU A 450 6.20 0.97 -32.84
CA LEU A 450 5.64 1.40 -31.56
C LEU A 450 4.16 1.76 -31.69
N ILE A 451 3.79 2.64 -32.62
CA ILE A 451 2.42 3.12 -32.77
C ILE A 451 1.48 1.97 -33.16
N THR A 452 1.95 1.05 -34.02
CA THR A 452 1.17 -0.14 -34.39
C THR A 452 0.90 -1.04 -33.19
N VAL A 453 1.89 -1.27 -32.34
CA VAL A 453 1.72 -2.05 -31.11
C VAL A 453 0.77 -1.35 -30.14
N VAL A 454 0.90 -0.03 -29.95
CA VAL A 454 0.01 0.74 -29.05
C VAL A 454 -1.44 0.69 -29.53
N ILE A 455 -1.70 0.99 -30.81
CA ILE A 455 -3.06 0.92 -31.39
C ILE A 455 -3.59 -0.51 -31.32
N GLY A 456 -2.76 -1.50 -31.64
CA GLY A 456 -3.15 -2.91 -31.67
C GLY A 456 -3.53 -3.46 -30.29
N ASN A 457 -2.84 -3.04 -29.23
CA ASN A 457 -3.16 -3.42 -27.86
C ASN A 457 -4.35 -2.62 -27.29
N PHE A 458 -4.55 -1.38 -27.75
CA PHE A 458 -5.59 -0.47 -27.25
C PHE A 458 -6.45 0.10 -28.38
N PRO A 459 -7.29 -0.73 -29.04
CA PRO A 459 -8.18 -0.27 -30.12
C PRO A 459 -9.11 0.87 -29.72
N ASP A 460 -9.51 0.94 -28.44
CA ASP A 460 -10.34 2.03 -27.91
C ASP A 460 -9.66 3.41 -27.99
N LEU A 461 -8.34 3.47 -28.17
CA LEU A 461 -7.60 4.70 -28.41
C LEU A 461 -8.06 5.41 -29.70
N LEU A 462 -8.55 4.65 -30.69
CA LEU A 462 -9.01 5.20 -31.97
C LEU A 462 -10.34 5.95 -31.86
N TYR A 463 -11.08 5.79 -30.76
CA TYR A 463 -12.40 6.38 -30.61
C TYR A 463 -12.26 7.73 -29.91
N ARG A 464 -13.04 8.74 -30.32
CA ARG A 464 -13.07 10.02 -29.61
C ARG A 464 -13.56 9.79 -28.18
N LYS A 465 -13.13 10.64 -27.23
CA LYS A 465 -13.74 10.69 -25.91
C LYS A 465 -15.25 10.87 -26.14
N SER A 466 -16.08 9.94 -25.68
CA SER A 466 -17.50 10.29 -25.51
C SER A 466 -17.49 11.53 -24.62
N GLU A 467 -18.15 12.59 -25.04
CA GLU A 467 -18.17 13.86 -24.31
C GLU A 467 -18.39 13.63 -22.82
N ASP A 468 -17.62 14.37 -22.02
CA ASP A 468 -17.58 14.40 -20.56
C ASP A 468 -18.97 14.58 -19.93
N SER A 469 -19.77 13.53 -19.93
CA SER A 469 -21.04 13.45 -19.19
C SER A 469 -21.00 12.39 -18.08
N GLU A 470 -19.98 11.52 -18.08
CA GLU A 470 -19.79 10.54 -17.00
C GLU A 470 -18.53 10.83 -16.18
N LEU A 471 -18.72 11.55 -15.07
CA LEU A 471 -17.75 11.57 -13.98
C LEU A 471 -17.83 10.23 -13.24
N GLY A 472 -17.03 9.25 -13.67
CA GLY A 472 -16.99 7.95 -13.01
C GLY A 472 -16.22 8.03 -11.69
N PHE A 473 -16.92 7.84 -10.55
CA PHE A 473 -16.29 7.59 -9.25
C PHE A 473 -16.71 6.21 -8.74
N THR A 474 -15.78 5.51 -8.09
CA THR A 474 -16.05 4.21 -7.45
C THR A 474 -15.86 4.39 -5.95
N ALA A 475 -16.95 4.41 -5.19
CA ALA A 475 -16.88 4.46 -3.73
C ALA A 475 -16.95 3.03 -3.17
N THR A 476 -15.97 2.67 -2.35
CA THR A 476 -16.03 1.46 -1.51
C THR A 476 -15.75 1.87 -0.07
N PRO A 477 -16.63 1.55 0.90
CA PRO A 477 -17.69 0.53 0.82
C PRO A 477 -18.99 1.01 0.16
N SER A 478 -19.75 0.05 -0.37
CA SER A 478 -21.05 0.17 -1.07
C SER A 478 -22.18 0.83 -0.27
N ASN A 479 -21.96 1.08 1.02
CA ASN A 479 -23.00 1.45 1.97
C ASN A 479 -22.88 2.90 2.41
N HIS A 480 -22.32 3.79 1.57
CA HIS A 480 -22.45 5.22 1.80
C HIS A 480 -23.15 5.88 0.61
N PRO A 481 -24.25 6.59 0.86
CA PRO A 481 -24.99 7.36 -0.13
C PRO A 481 -24.18 8.50 -0.70
N LEU A 482 -24.51 8.98 -1.89
CA LEU A 482 -24.05 10.26 -2.42
C LEU A 482 -25.26 10.99 -3.03
N THR A 483 -25.70 12.05 -2.38
CA THR A 483 -26.60 13.09 -2.90
C THR A 483 -25.78 14.23 -3.53
N ALA A 484 -25.43 14.15 -4.81
CA ALA A 484 -24.98 15.33 -5.56
C ALA A 484 -26.17 16.27 -5.81
N CYS A 485 -26.07 17.51 -5.37
CA CYS A 485 -27.10 18.53 -5.58
C CYS A 485 -26.52 19.59 -6.53
N ILE A 486 -26.95 19.57 -7.78
CA ILE A 486 -26.71 20.65 -8.74
C ILE A 486 -27.72 21.75 -8.38
N ARG A 487 -27.26 22.86 -7.80
CA ARG A 487 -28.08 24.06 -7.72
C ARG A 487 -27.70 24.95 -8.88
N ASP A 488 -28.60 25.04 -9.83
CA ASP A 488 -28.53 26.09 -10.84
C ASP A 488 -28.91 27.41 -10.14
N ARG A 489 -27.89 28.14 -9.69
CA ARG A 489 -28.01 29.56 -9.42
C ARG A 489 -27.03 30.22 -10.35
N GLU A 490 -27.56 30.80 -11.42
CA GLU A 490 -26.81 31.72 -12.28
C GLU A 490 -26.18 32.81 -11.40
N TYR A 491 -24.87 32.71 -11.23
CA TYR A 491 -23.99 33.81 -10.87
C TYR A 491 -22.72 33.62 -11.72
N ASP A 492 -22.45 34.57 -12.61
CA ASP A 492 -21.20 34.70 -13.37
C ASP A 492 -20.69 33.46 -14.12
N GLY A 493 -21.57 32.72 -14.81
CA GLY A 493 -21.16 31.83 -15.91
C GLY A 493 -20.36 30.58 -15.54
N ALA A 494 -20.36 30.14 -14.28
CA ALA A 494 -19.78 28.86 -13.85
C ALA A 494 -20.78 28.00 -13.06
N THR A 495 -20.95 26.74 -13.44
CA THR A 495 -21.76 25.76 -12.71
C THR A 495 -20.97 25.20 -11.52
N VAL A 496 -21.42 25.43 -10.29
CA VAL A 496 -20.81 24.86 -9.08
C VAL A 496 -21.54 23.58 -8.66
N ILE A 497 -20.82 22.47 -8.56
CA ILE A 497 -21.35 21.17 -8.12
C ILE A 497 -21.09 20.99 -6.62
N ALA A 498 -22.12 20.64 -5.85
CA ALA A 498 -21.98 20.28 -4.44
C ALA A 498 -22.44 18.85 -4.18
N ILE A 499 -21.59 18.02 -3.57
CA ILE A 499 -21.86 16.61 -3.27
C ILE A 499 -22.11 16.43 -1.77
N LYS A 500 -23.24 15.80 -1.40
CA LYS A 500 -23.63 15.34 -0.05
C LYS A 500 -23.92 13.84 -0.07
N THR A 501 -24.25 13.20 1.06
CA THR A 501 -24.31 11.73 1.22
C THR A 501 -25.38 11.32 2.29
N SER A 502 -26.56 10.70 1.98
CA SER A 502 -27.49 9.98 2.97
C SER A 502 -28.13 8.59 2.55
N THR A 503 -27.92 7.48 3.29
CA THR A 503 -27.89 6.02 2.89
C THR A 503 -29.24 5.35 2.69
N THR A 504 -29.35 4.42 1.72
CA THR A 504 -29.62 2.96 1.86
C THR A 504 -30.05 2.35 0.50
N GLU A 505 -29.46 1.22 0.10
CA GLU A 505 -29.63 0.41 -1.14
C GLU A 505 -31.10 0.11 -1.60
N PRO A 506 -31.37 -0.47 -2.80
CA PRO A 506 -30.46 -1.06 -3.80
C PRO A 506 -30.63 -0.53 -5.25
N GLU A 507 -29.65 -0.87 -6.10
CA GLU A 507 -29.73 -1.00 -7.56
C GLU A 507 -30.34 0.16 -8.36
N ASN A 508 -29.48 0.96 -9.01
CA ASN A 508 -29.59 1.30 -10.43
C ASN A 508 -28.39 2.17 -10.85
N ILE A 509 -27.60 1.66 -11.79
CA ILE A 509 -26.68 2.48 -12.58
C ILE A 509 -27.58 3.45 -13.36
N THR A 510 -27.52 4.74 -13.02
CA THR A 510 -28.22 5.77 -13.80
C THR A 510 -27.14 6.60 -14.49
N ALA A 511 -26.92 6.33 -15.78
CA ALA A 511 -26.10 7.18 -16.63
C ALA A 511 -26.69 8.59 -16.66
N VAL A 512 -25.85 9.61 -16.50
CA VAL A 512 -26.25 11.02 -16.66
C VAL A 512 -25.65 11.48 -17.97
N SER A 513 -26.49 11.72 -18.99
CA SER A 513 -26.08 12.38 -20.22
C SER A 513 -26.51 13.84 -20.19
N SER A 514 -25.59 14.77 -20.44
CA SER A 514 -25.92 16.18 -20.69
C SER A 514 -25.81 16.47 -22.19
N GLU A 515 -26.91 16.84 -22.85
CA GLU A 515 -26.87 17.40 -24.20
C GLU A 515 -26.48 18.88 -24.15
N LEU A 516 -25.35 19.24 -24.75
CA LEU A 516 -24.99 20.62 -25.04
C LEU A 516 -25.71 21.07 -26.32
N VAL A 517 -26.84 21.77 -26.17
CA VAL A 517 -27.48 22.45 -27.30
C VAL A 517 -26.67 23.70 -27.64
N ALA A 518 -25.92 23.64 -28.74
CA ALA A 518 -25.21 24.78 -29.29
C ALA A 518 -26.21 25.89 -29.70
N ARG A 519 -26.21 27.03 -29.00
CA ARG A 519 -26.85 28.26 -29.50
C ARG A 519 -25.97 28.86 -30.58
N LYS A 520 -26.46 28.86 -31.82
CA LYS A 520 -26.00 29.80 -32.86
C LYS A 520 -26.27 31.22 -32.36
N LEU A 521 -25.22 32.04 -32.30
CA LEU A 521 -25.24 33.46 -32.68
C LEU A 521 -23.91 33.79 -33.33
#